data_AF-A0A8T4FNX5-F1
#
_entry.id   AF-A0A8T4FNX5-F1
#
_cell.length_a   1.000
_cell.length_b   1.000
_cell.length_c   1.000
_cell.angle_alpha   90.00
_cell.angle_beta   90.00
_cell.angle_gamma   90.00
#
_symmetry.space_group_name_H-M   'P 1'
#
loop_
_entity.id
_entity.type
_entity.pdbx_description
1 polymer ?
#
loop_
_entity_poly.entity_id
_entity_poly.type
_entity_poly.pdbx_seq_one_letter_code
_entity_poly.pdbx_strand_id
1 'polypeptide(L)'
;WVAGPISAGWKAMEARRGSPDDAVEAVRRFAAGEITDTECAMEIKCAMTGESAEAAAEASGDLERIASEVLDENPGIVADYAKNEKAANKAIGMVMKRTGGRFSSAEVVDAVKRVIESRMR
;
A
#
# COMPACT_ATOMS: atom_id res chain seq x y z
N TRP A 1 -12.34 1.73 -6.90
CA TRP A 1 -11.02 1.76 -6.25
C TRP A 1 -10.42 3.16 -6.21
N VAL A 2 -10.61 3.99 -7.26
CA VAL A 2 -10.18 5.41 -7.35
C VAL A 2 -10.58 6.31 -6.16
N ALA A 3 -11.79 6.16 -5.61
CA ALA A 3 -12.26 7.02 -4.52
C ALA A 3 -11.43 6.93 -3.23
N GLY A 4 -10.76 5.79 -2.97
CA GLY A 4 -9.95 5.58 -1.78
C GLY A 4 -8.71 6.49 -1.77
N PRO A 5 -7.79 6.36 -2.73
CA PRO A 5 -6.61 7.22 -2.85
C PRO A 5 -6.94 8.71 -2.92
N ILE A 6 -8.01 9.10 -3.64
CA ILE A 6 -8.46 10.49 -3.72
C ILE A 6 -8.89 11.02 -2.35
N SER A 7 -9.75 10.31 -1.64
CA SER A 7 -10.24 10.76 -0.32
C SER A 7 -9.14 10.77 0.73
N ALA A 8 -8.21 9.81 0.68
CA ALA A 8 -7.07 9.75 1.60
C ALA A 8 -6.06 10.88 1.38
N GLY A 9 -5.79 11.25 0.13
CA GLY A 9 -4.79 12.28 -0.22
C GLY A 9 -5.33 13.70 -0.34
N TRP A 10 -6.65 13.93 -0.30
CA TRP A 10 -7.27 15.25 -0.54
C TRP A 10 -6.67 16.38 0.31
N LYS A 11 -6.53 16.17 1.62
CA LYS A 11 -5.95 17.17 2.53
C LYS A 11 -4.48 17.47 2.23
N ALA A 12 -3.71 16.45 1.82
CA ALA A 12 -2.31 16.61 1.45
C ALA A 12 -2.17 17.43 0.16
N MET A 13 -3.02 17.14 -0.83
CA MET A 13 -3.13 17.92 -2.07
C MET A 13 -3.49 19.39 -1.81
N GLU A 14 -4.49 19.66 -0.96
CA GLU A 14 -4.88 21.03 -0.61
C GLU A 14 -3.76 21.78 0.12
N ALA A 15 -3.11 21.13 1.09
CA ALA A 15 -2.02 21.73 1.88
C ALA A 15 -0.83 22.17 1.01
N ARG A 16 -0.56 21.44 -0.08
CA ARG A 16 0.49 21.77 -1.05
C ARG A 16 0.01 22.62 -2.23
N ARG A 17 -1.26 23.06 -2.23
CA ARG A 17 -1.92 23.78 -3.35
C ARG A 17 -1.83 23.02 -4.69
N GLY A 18 -1.90 21.69 -4.63
CA GLY A 18 -1.96 20.82 -5.81
C GLY A 18 -3.33 20.85 -6.48
N SER A 19 -3.40 20.36 -7.73
CA SER A 19 -4.65 20.21 -8.48
C SER A 19 -5.07 18.74 -8.55
N PRO A 20 -6.37 18.42 -8.47
CA PRO A 20 -6.87 17.08 -8.75
C PRO A 20 -6.77 16.70 -10.24
N ASP A 21 -6.45 17.64 -11.13
CA ASP A 21 -6.40 17.42 -12.59
C ASP A 21 -5.43 16.29 -12.95
N ASP A 22 -4.30 16.17 -12.25
CA ASP A 22 -3.32 15.10 -12.48
C ASP A 22 -3.91 13.71 -12.16
N ALA A 23 -4.71 13.61 -11.10
CA ALA A 23 -5.42 12.37 -10.75
C ALA A 23 -6.55 12.07 -11.75
N VAL A 24 -7.22 13.09 -12.27
CA VAL A 24 -8.24 12.94 -13.34
C VAL A 24 -7.60 12.44 -14.63
N GLU A 25 -6.41 12.94 -14.97
CA GLU A 25 -5.70 12.52 -16.18
C GLU A 25 -5.24 11.06 -16.10
N ALA A 26 -4.76 10.61 -14.94
CA ALA A 26 -4.46 9.18 -14.70
C ALA A 26 -5.69 8.29 -14.97
N VAL A 27 -6.87 8.68 -14.46
CA VAL A 27 -8.13 7.93 -14.69
C VAL A 27 -8.51 7.90 -16.17
N ARG A 28 -8.29 8.99 -16.92
CA ARG A 28 -8.56 9.05 -18.36
C ARG A 28 -7.67 8.09 -19.14
N ARG A 29 -6.37 8.10 -18.88
CA ARG A 29 -5.39 7.21 -19.52
C ARG A 29 -5.69 5.75 -19.22
N PHE A 30 -6.09 5.43 -17.98
CA PHE A 30 -6.56 4.09 -17.63
C PHE A 30 -7.83 3.69 -18.41
N ALA A 31 -8.83 4.58 -18.48
CA ALA A 31 -10.06 4.32 -19.23
C ALA A 31 -9.81 4.14 -20.74
N ALA A 32 -8.76 4.78 -21.28
CA ALA A 32 -8.30 4.61 -22.65
C ALA A 32 -7.49 3.31 -22.87
N GLY A 33 -7.15 2.57 -21.81
CA GLY A 33 -6.32 1.37 -21.86
C GLY A 33 -4.83 1.65 -22.08
N GLU A 34 -4.38 2.89 -21.87
CA GLU A 34 -2.99 3.32 -22.07
C GLU A 34 -2.08 2.96 -20.91
N ILE A 35 -2.66 2.77 -19.72
CA ILE A 35 -1.97 2.36 -18.50
C ILE A 35 -2.75 1.24 -17.80
N THR A 36 -2.03 0.47 -17.01
CA THR A 36 -2.59 -0.59 -16.15
C THR A 36 -3.28 -0.01 -14.91
N ASP A 37 -4.08 -0.86 -14.25
CA ASP A 37 -4.75 -0.52 -12.98
C ASP A 37 -3.72 -0.11 -11.90
N THR A 38 -2.58 -0.81 -11.86
CA THR A 38 -1.48 -0.53 -10.91
C THR A 38 -0.81 0.82 -11.18
N GLU A 39 -0.51 1.14 -12.44
CA GLU A 39 0.07 2.42 -12.83
C GLU A 39 -0.88 3.57 -12.52
N CYS A 40 -2.17 3.41 -12.81
CA CYS A 40 -3.17 4.42 -12.51
C CYS A 40 -3.34 4.65 -11.00
N ALA A 41 -3.33 3.60 -10.18
CA ALA A 41 -3.38 3.73 -8.72
C ALA A 41 -2.16 4.48 -8.16
N MET A 42 -0.97 4.23 -8.73
CA MET A 42 0.26 4.91 -8.35
C MET A 42 0.25 6.39 -8.77
N GLU A 43 -0.15 6.69 -10.00
CA GLU A 43 -0.25 8.07 -10.51
C GLU A 43 -1.26 8.89 -9.70
N ILE A 44 -2.43 8.32 -9.37
CA ILE A 44 -3.41 8.98 -8.48
C ILE A 44 -2.79 9.23 -7.10
N LYS A 45 -2.07 8.26 -6.52
CA LYS A 45 -1.45 8.46 -5.21
C LYS A 45 -0.44 9.62 -5.24
N CYS A 46 0.44 9.63 -6.24
CA CYS A 46 1.44 10.69 -6.44
C CYS A 46 0.77 12.06 -6.65
N ALA A 47 -0.27 12.11 -7.50
CA ALA A 47 -1.05 13.31 -7.74
C ALA A 47 -1.78 13.81 -6.49
N MET A 48 -2.18 12.93 -5.57
CA MET A 48 -2.90 13.35 -4.37
C MET A 48 -1.97 13.69 -3.20
N THR A 49 -0.82 13.01 -3.06
CA THR A 49 0.11 13.24 -1.92
C THR A 49 1.27 14.16 -2.26
N GLY A 50 1.63 14.28 -3.54
CA GLY A 50 2.85 14.96 -3.98
C GLY A 50 4.13 14.15 -3.77
N GLU A 51 4.01 12.88 -3.37
CA GLU A 51 5.14 11.94 -3.29
C GLU A 51 5.51 11.48 -4.70
N SER A 52 6.81 11.39 -5.01
CA SER A 52 7.25 10.88 -6.31
C SER A 52 7.05 9.37 -6.42
N ALA A 53 7.02 8.84 -7.64
CA ALA A 53 6.94 7.39 -7.87
C ALA A 53 8.13 6.65 -7.23
N GLU A 54 9.31 7.28 -7.15
CA GLU A 54 10.44 6.72 -6.40
C GLU A 54 10.17 6.66 -4.89
N ALA A 55 9.57 7.71 -4.31
CA ALA A 55 9.19 7.70 -2.90
C ALA A 55 8.07 6.69 -2.60
N ALA A 56 7.16 6.45 -3.56
CA ALA A 56 6.12 5.43 -3.44
C ALA A 56 6.69 4.01 -3.55
N ALA A 57 7.66 3.77 -4.45
CA ALA A 57 8.37 2.51 -4.57
C ALA A 57 9.25 2.23 -3.34
N GLU A 58 9.95 3.26 -2.84
CA GLU A 58 10.74 3.19 -1.61
C GLU A 58 9.85 2.92 -0.39
N ALA A 59 8.68 3.57 -0.31
CA ALA A 59 7.68 3.30 0.73
C ALA A 59 7.10 1.87 0.65
N SER A 60 6.90 1.32 -0.55
CA SER A 60 6.47 -0.08 -0.72
C SER A 60 7.56 -1.06 -0.28
N GLY A 61 8.82 -0.81 -0.65
CA GLY A 61 9.96 -1.61 -0.20
C GLY A 61 10.16 -1.54 1.31
N ASP A 62 9.93 -0.37 1.92
CA ASP A 62 9.93 -0.19 3.37
C ASP A 62 8.82 -1.01 4.05
N LEU A 63 7.61 -1.04 3.48
CA LEU A 63 6.49 -1.78 4.04
C LEU A 63 6.74 -3.30 3.99
N GLU A 64 7.24 -3.81 2.86
CA GLU A 64 7.59 -5.23 2.71
C GLU A 64 8.74 -5.62 3.66
N ARG A 65 9.74 -4.76 3.82
CA ARG A 65 10.83 -4.96 4.80
C ARG A 65 10.29 -5.01 6.23
N ILE A 66 9.44 -4.06 6.62
CA ILE A 66 8.83 -4.03 7.97
C ILE A 66 7.98 -5.29 8.19
N ALA A 67 7.21 -5.71 7.19
CA ALA A 67 6.42 -6.94 7.27
C ALA A 67 7.31 -8.19 7.42
N SER A 68 8.42 -8.25 6.69
CA SER A 68 9.43 -9.31 6.80
C SER A 68 10.02 -9.37 8.22
N GLU A 69 10.47 -8.24 8.76
CA GLU A 69 11.03 -8.17 10.12
C GLU A 69 10.03 -8.64 11.18
N VAL A 70 8.75 -8.24 11.06
CA VAL A 70 7.69 -8.70 11.97
C VAL A 70 7.53 -10.22 11.94
N LEU A 71 7.62 -10.83 10.75
CA LEU A 71 7.49 -12.28 10.59
C LEU A 71 8.75 -13.03 11.04
N ASP A 72 9.93 -12.45 10.90
CA ASP A 72 11.19 -13.01 11.41
C ASP A 72 11.22 -13.06 12.93
N GLU A 73 10.67 -12.04 13.59
CA GLU A 73 10.49 -12.02 15.04
C GLU A 73 9.38 -12.95 15.53
N ASN A 74 8.45 -13.32 14.64
CA ASN A 74 7.26 -14.11 14.98
C ASN A 74 7.04 -15.28 13.98
N PRO A 75 7.99 -16.22 13.87
CA PRO A 75 7.94 -17.28 12.85
C PRO A 75 6.71 -18.18 12.98
N GLY A 76 6.14 -18.30 14.18
CA GLY A 76 4.90 -19.06 14.42
C GLY A 76 3.69 -18.54 13.63
N ILE A 77 3.67 -17.26 13.24
CA ILE A 77 2.57 -16.70 12.45
C ILE A 77 2.48 -17.36 11.07
N VAL A 78 3.63 -17.66 10.43
CA VAL A 78 3.65 -18.31 9.12
C VAL A 78 3.09 -19.74 9.23
N ALA A 79 3.49 -20.48 10.27
CA ALA A 79 3.02 -21.83 10.52
C ALA A 79 1.50 -21.88 10.85
N ASP A 80 1.00 -20.89 11.60
CA ASP A 80 -0.42 -20.75 11.90
C ASP A 80 -1.22 -20.33 10.67
N TYR A 81 -0.66 -19.45 9.83
CA TYR A 81 -1.28 -18.98 8.59
C TYR A 81 -1.55 -20.12 7.61
N ALA A 82 -0.62 -21.07 7.49
CA ALA A 82 -0.79 -22.28 6.66
C ALA A 82 -2.03 -23.11 7.05
N LYS A 83 -2.50 -23.00 8.30
CA LYS A 83 -3.69 -23.70 8.80
C LYS A 83 -4.93 -22.81 8.82
N ASN A 84 -4.74 -21.49 8.99
CA ASN A 84 -5.79 -20.51 9.10
C ASN A 84 -5.30 -19.11 8.68
N GLU A 85 -5.78 -18.63 7.54
CA GLU A 85 -5.39 -17.32 6.99
C GLU A 85 -5.64 -16.14 7.94
N LYS A 86 -6.57 -16.27 8.90
CA LYS A 86 -6.82 -15.22 9.92
C LYS A 86 -5.63 -14.99 10.85
N ALA A 87 -4.65 -15.89 10.88
CA ALA A 87 -3.41 -15.70 11.63
C ALA A 87 -2.62 -14.46 11.15
N ALA A 88 -2.77 -14.07 9.87
CA ALA A 88 -2.15 -12.85 9.33
C ALA A 88 -2.59 -11.58 10.09
N ASN A 89 -3.76 -11.57 10.71
CA ASN A 89 -4.26 -10.40 11.45
C ASN A 89 -3.33 -9.99 12.61
N LYS A 90 -2.58 -10.93 13.21
CA LYS A 90 -1.55 -10.61 14.20
C LYS A 90 -0.43 -9.78 13.60
N ALA A 91 0.14 -10.24 12.48
CA ALA A 91 1.20 -9.53 11.78
C ALA A 91 0.72 -8.19 11.24
N ILE A 92 -0.48 -8.13 10.66
CA ILE A 92 -1.10 -6.87 10.20
C ILE A 92 -1.18 -5.85 11.33
N GLY A 93 -1.68 -6.25 12.51
CA GLY A 93 -1.75 -5.36 13.67
C GLY A 93 -0.39 -4.89 14.17
N MET A 94 0.65 -5.73 14.09
CA MET A 94 2.02 -5.37 14.45
C MET A 94 2.64 -4.39 13.44
N VAL A 95 2.47 -4.64 12.14
CA VAL A 95 2.95 -3.74 11.09
C VAL A 95 2.26 -2.38 11.16
N MET A 96 0.93 -2.34 11.34
CA MET A 96 0.21 -1.08 11.54
C MET A 96 0.73 -0.26 12.72
N LYS A 97 1.11 -0.93 13.83
CA LYS A 97 1.73 -0.25 14.99
C LYS A 97 3.13 0.27 14.67
N ARG A 98 3.97 -0.53 14.01
CA ARG A 98 5.34 -0.13 13.64
C ARG A 98 5.37 1.03 12.65
N THR A 99 4.45 1.04 11.70
CA THR A 99 4.39 2.09 10.67
C THR A 99 3.71 3.37 11.15
N GLY A 100 3.14 3.37 12.36
CA GLY A 100 2.48 4.55 12.93
C GLY A 100 1.30 5.07 12.09
N GLY A 101 0.68 4.21 11.27
CA GLY A 101 -0.39 4.62 10.35
C GLY A 101 0.08 5.33 9.07
N ARG A 102 1.38 5.25 8.72
CA ARG A 102 1.93 5.78 7.46
C ARG A 102 1.34 5.13 6.19
N PHE A 103 0.81 3.91 6.32
CA PHE A 103 0.20 3.16 5.22
C PHE A 103 -1.28 2.89 5.51
N SER A 104 -2.09 2.80 4.45
CA SER A 104 -3.49 2.39 4.61
C SER A 104 -3.58 0.95 5.08
N SER A 105 -4.69 0.60 5.74
CA SER A 105 -4.95 -0.77 6.18
C SER A 105 -4.95 -1.77 5.01
N ALA A 106 -5.44 -1.37 3.84
CA ALA A 106 -5.43 -2.20 2.64
C ALA A 106 -4.00 -2.52 2.15
N GLU A 107 -3.12 -1.51 2.11
CA GLU A 107 -1.71 -1.68 1.73
C GLU A 107 -0.98 -2.60 2.71
N VAL A 108 -1.20 -2.42 4.03
CA VAL A 108 -0.59 -3.27 5.05
C VAL A 108 -1.07 -4.71 4.94
N VAL A 109 -2.37 -4.93 4.73
CA VAL A 109 -2.96 -6.27 4.57
C VAL A 109 -2.35 -6.98 3.36
N ASP A 110 -2.28 -6.30 2.22
CA ASP A 110 -1.76 -6.88 0.98
C ASP A 110 -0.27 -7.23 1.09
N ALA A 111 0.55 -6.30 1.59
CA ALA A 111 1.98 -6.52 1.79
C ALA A 111 2.26 -7.68 2.76
N VAL A 112 1.57 -7.72 3.91
CA VAL A 112 1.76 -8.80 4.90
C VAL A 112 1.41 -10.16 4.32
N LYS A 113 0.29 -10.29 3.61
CA LYS A 113 -0.11 -11.56 2.99
C LYS A 113 0.92 -12.01 1.95
N ARG A 114 1.34 -11.10 1.07
CA ARG A 114 2.35 -11.36 0.04
C ARG A 114 3.67 -11.88 0.61
N VAL A 115 4.15 -11.30 1.71
CA VAL A 115 5.39 -11.74 2.38
C VAL A 115 5.20 -13.09 3.09
N ILE A 116 4.02 -13.38 3.65
CA ILE A 116 3.77 -14.71 4.23
C ILE A 116 3.74 -15.78 3.12
N GLU A 117 3.02 -15.52 2.04
CA GLU A 117 2.88 -16.44 0.91
C GLU A 117 4.24 -16.71 0.23
N SER A 118 5.11 -15.70 0.10
CA SER A 118 6.44 -15.87 -0.48
C SER A 118 7.35 -16.78 0.36
N ARG A 119 7.16 -16.84 1.68
CA ARG A 119 7.89 -17.72 2.60
C ARG A 119 7.38 -19.16 2.63
N MET A 120 6.20 -19.40 2.06
CA MET A 120 5.58 -20.72 1.97
C MET A 120 5.84 -21.41 0.63
N ARG A 121 6.41 -20.69 -0.34
CA ARG A 121 6.83 -21.25 -1.63
C ARG A 121 8.17 -21.96 -1.55
#